data_AF-A0A2V9JF06-F1
#
_entry.id   AF-A0A2V9JF06-F1
#
_cell.length_a   1.000
_cell.length_b   1.000
_cell.length_c   1.000
_cell.angle_alpha   90.00
_cell.angle_beta   90.00
_cell.angle_gamma   90.00
#
_symmetry.space_group_name_H-M   'P 1'
#
loop_
_entity.id
_entity.type
_entity.pdbx_description
1 polymer ?
#
loop_
_entity_poly.entity_id
_entity_poly.type
_entity_poly.pdbx_seq_one_letter_code
_entity_poly.pdbx_strand_id
1 'polypeptide(L)' 'IDEEAGTFTFLTSFIGLPEKIQTAKGPVLLRDAGIITFADTFDLETGEFISSEITVNKGPHPEADSDFTLFCEVISGALT' A
#
# COMPACT_ATOMS: atom_id res chain seq x y z
N ILE A 1 13.08 15.82 2.64
CA ILE A 1 12.71 17.20 2.26
C ILE A 1 13.73 17.63 1.23
N ASP A 2 13.26 18.10 0.09
CA ASP A 2 14.06 18.66 -0.99
C ASP A 2 13.57 20.10 -1.21
N GLU A 3 14.31 21.06 -0.65
CA GLU A 3 13.96 22.48 -0.71
C GLU A 3 14.14 23.06 -2.12
N GLU A 4 15.05 22.51 -2.93
CA GLU A 4 15.28 22.97 -4.31
C GLU A 4 14.17 22.49 -5.23
N ALA A 5 13.74 21.24 -5.08
CA ALA A 5 12.59 20.69 -5.80
C ALA A 5 11.24 21.18 -5.24
N GLY A 6 11.22 21.82 -4.08
CA GLY A 6 9.98 22.26 -3.42
C GLY A 6 9.10 21.10 -2.95
N THR A 7 9.68 19.98 -2.52
CA THR A 7 8.92 18.78 -2.12
C THR A 7 9.36 18.19 -0.78
N PHE A 8 8.50 17.40 -0.17
CA PHE A 8 8.91 16.43 0.85
C PHE A 8 8.35 15.05 0.55
N THR A 9 9.14 14.03 0.85
CA THR A 9 8.79 12.63 0.62
C THR A 9 8.71 11.88 1.94
N PHE A 10 7.61 11.18 2.16
CA PHE A 10 7.49 10.20 3.23
C PHE A 10 7.86 8.82 2.70
N LEU A 11 8.70 8.10 3.45
CA LEU A 11 8.97 6.69 3.21
C LEU A 11 8.19 5.87 4.23
N THR A 12 7.11 5.25 3.79
CA THR A 12 6.25 4.42 4.64
C THR A 12 6.54 2.96 4.39
N SER A 13 7.07 2.26 5.39
CA SER A 13 7.39 0.84 5.28
C SER A 13 6.42 -0.02 6.09
N PHE A 14 5.83 -1.00 5.43
CA PHE A 14 5.03 -2.06 6.04
C PHE A 14 5.85 -3.34 6.09
N ILE A 15 5.83 -4.01 7.23
CA ILE A 15 6.64 -5.22 7.49
C ILE A 15 5.76 -6.29 8.13
N GLY A 16 5.94 -7.53 7.69
CA GLY A 16 5.27 -8.70 8.28
C GLY A 16 3.99 -9.01 7.54
N LEU A 17 2.84 -8.77 8.16
CA LEU A 17 1.51 -9.08 7.62
C LEU A 17 0.63 -7.83 7.68
N PRO A 18 0.87 -6.83 6.79
CA PRO A 18 0.11 -5.57 6.80
C PRO A 18 -1.36 -5.76 6.49
N GLU A 19 -1.71 -6.71 5.62
CA GLU A 19 -3.09 -6.97 5.26
C GLU A 19 -3.38 -8.47 5.17
N LYS A 20 -4.52 -8.85 5.74
CA LYS A 20 -5.09 -10.19 5.57
C LYS A 20 -6.60 -10.10 5.58
N ILE A 21 -7.21 -10.37 4.43
CA ILE A 21 -8.66 -10.45 4.28
C ILE A 21 -9.07 -11.92 4.17
N GLN A 22 -10.00 -12.33 5.02
CA GLN A 22 -10.48 -13.70 5.11
C GLN A 22 -11.96 -13.71 5.50
N THR A 23 -12.69 -14.73 5.08
CA THR A 23 -14.04 -14.99 5.59
C THR A 23 -14.01 -15.34 7.08
N ALA A 24 -15.11 -15.17 7.81
CA ALA A 24 -15.15 -15.32 9.27
C ALA A 24 -14.70 -16.70 9.77
N LYS A 25 -14.90 -17.77 8.99
CA LYS A 25 -14.54 -19.16 9.33
C LYS A 25 -14.00 -19.96 8.14
N GLY A 26 -13.54 -19.30 7.09
CA GLY A 26 -13.17 -19.95 5.83
C GLY A 26 -11.81 -19.51 5.31
N PRO A 27 -11.62 -19.52 3.97
CA PRO A 27 -10.31 -19.30 3.38
C PRO A 27 -9.83 -17.85 3.54
N VAL A 28 -8.51 -17.71 3.44
CA VAL A 28 -7.84 -16.42 3.20
C VAL A 28 -8.06 -16.05 1.74
N LEU A 29 -8.60 -14.85 1.51
CA LEU A 29 -8.93 -14.35 0.18
C LEU A 29 -7.83 -13.44 -0.36
N LEU A 30 -7.19 -12.66 0.52
CA LEU A 30 -6.04 -11.81 0.21
C LEU A 30 -5.07 -11.80 1.39
N ARG A 31 -3.78 -11.79 1.08
CA ARG A 31 -2.72 -11.80 2.07
C ARG A 31 -1.47 -11.10 1.56
N ASP A 32 -1.31 -9.86 2.00
CA ASP A 32 -0.07 -9.13 1.82
C ASP A 32 0.89 -9.51 2.94
N ALA A 33 2.05 -10.05 2.58
CA ALA A 33 3.04 -10.50 3.54
C ALA A 33 4.44 -10.25 3.03
N GLY A 34 5.29 -9.63 3.85
CA GLY A 34 6.66 -9.29 3.47
C GLY A 34 7.03 -7.88 3.88
N ILE A 35 7.87 -7.24 3.07
CA ILE A 35 8.28 -5.85 3.24
C ILE A 35 7.87 -5.08 1.99
N ILE A 36 7.11 -4.01 2.15
CA ILE A 36 6.80 -3.05 1.10
C ILE A 36 7.04 -1.63 1.60
N THR A 37 7.65 -0.77 0.77
CA THR A 37 7.92 0.63 1.10
C THR A 37 7.36 1.53 0.01
N PHE A 38 6.51 2.48 0.41
CA PHE A 38 5.98 3.55 -0.44
C PHE A 38 6.77 4.83 -0.23
N ALA A 39 7.08 5.51 -1.32
CA ALA A 39 7.58 6.87 -1.36
C ALA A 39 6.46 7.79 -1.81
N ASP A 40 5.85 8.47 -0.84
CA ASP A 40 4.77 9.43 -1.09
C ASP A 40 5.36 10.84 -1.10
N THR A 41 5.30 11.51 -2.25
CA THR A 41 5.85 12.86 -2.44
C THR A 41 4.74 13.89 -2.45
N PHE A 42 4.98 14.97 -1.73
CA PHE A 42 4.07 16.09 -1.55
C PHE A 42 4.77 17.41 -1.85
N ASP A 43 3.99 18.40 -2.28
CA ASP A 43 4.43 19.78 -2.44
C ASP A 43 4.74 20.40 -1.07
N LEU A 44 5.88 21.07 -0.95
CA LEU A 44 6.40 21.57 0.33
C LEU A 44 5.63 22.78 0.87
N GLU A 45 5.03 23.60 0.01
CA GLU A 45 4.33 24.82 0.42
C GLU A 45 2.85 24.53 0.70
N THR A 46 2.20 23.79 -0.19
CA THR A 46 0.76 23.54 -0.17
C THR A 46 0.39 22.25 0.56
N GLY A 47 1.32 21.29 0.63
CA GLY A 47 1.05 19.94 1.13
C GLY A 47 0.24 19.08 0.15
N GLU A 48 0.08 19.49 -1.11
CA GLU A 48 -0.63 18.72 -2.13
C GLU A 48 0.13 17.43 -2.47
N PHE A 49 -0.62 16.34 -2.69
CA PHE A 49 -0.06 15.07 -3.13
C PHE A 49 0.40 15.15 -4.58
N ILE A 50 1.61 14.67 -4.85
CA ILE A 50 2.22 14.67 -6.19
C ILE A 50 2.28 13.25 -6.73
N SER A 51 2.86 12.31 -5.98
CA SER A 51 3.09 10.94 -6.44
C SER A 51 3.23 9.94 -5.30
N SER A 52 2.96 8.68 -5.60
CA SER A 52 3.25 7.53 -4.75
C SER A 52 3.97 6.47 -5.57
N GLU A 53 5.11 5.98 -5.08
CA GLU A 53 5.91 4.97 -5.77
C GLU A 53 6.33 3.86 -4.81
N ILE A 54 6.30 2.60 -5.28
CA ILE A 54 6.83 1.47 -4.50
C ILE A 54 8.35 1.41 -4.69
N THR A 55 9.10 1.70 -3.63
CA THR A 55 10.58 1.69 -3.64
C THR A 55 11.17 0.37 -3.16
N VAL A 56 10.39 -0.41 -2.41
CA VAL A 56 10.74 -1.77 -1.98
C VAL A 56 9.50 -2.65 -2.12
N ASN A 57 9.64 -3.81 -2.78
CA ASN A 57 8.61 -4.85 -2.82
C ASN A 57 9.28 -6.23 -2.59
N LYS A 58 9.14 -6.79 -1.39
CA LYS A 58 9.72 -8.07 -0.97
C LYS A 58 8.70 -8.94 -0.26
N GLY A 59 7.77 -9.48 -1.03
CA GLY A 59 6.72 -10.36 -0.53
C GLY A 59 5.69 -10.62 -1.62
N PRO A 60 4.73 -11.53 -1.42
CA PRO A 60 3.44 -11.36 -2.09
C PRO A 60 2.74 -10.12 -1.51
N HIS A 61 2.44 -9.14 -2.36
CA HIS A 61 1.58 -8.00 -2.02
C HIS A 61 0.48 -7.88 -3.08
N PRO A 62 -0.39 -8.91 -3.22
CA PRO A 62 -1.42 -8.95 -4.27
C PRO A 62 -2.27 -7.69 -4.35
N GLU A 63 -2.54 -7.00 -3.22
CA GLU A 63 -3.27 -5.74 -3.27
C GLU A 63 -2.49 -4.67 -4.07
N ALA A 64 -1.25 -4.38 -3.65
CA ALA A 64 -0.37 -3.43 -4.33
C ALA A 64 0.01 -3.87 -5.75
N ASP A 65 0.24 -5.16 -5.97
CA ASP A 65 0.58 -5.75 -7.28
C ASP A 65 -0.59 -5.63 -8.28
N SER A 66 -1.82 -5.48 -7.77
CA SER A 66 -3.03 -5.26 -8.57
C SER A 66 -3.40 -3.79 -8.74
N ASP A 67 -2.54 -2.86 -8.33
CA ASP A 67 -2.85 -1.42 -8.28
C ASP A 67 -4.11 -1.13 -7.47
N PHE A 68 -4.24 -1.83 -6.34
CA PHE A 68 -5.36 -1.71 -5.39
C PHE A 68 -6.76 -2.03 -5.95
N THR A 69 -6.83 -2.75 -7.07
CA THR A 69 -8.11 -3.12 -7.70
C THR A 69 -8.76 -4.36 -7.08
N LEU A 70 -7.97 -5.22 -6.42
CA LEU A 70 -8.47 -6.45 -5.78
C LEU A 70 -9.31 -6.19 -4.53
N PHE A 71 -9.08 -5.09 -3.81
CA PHE A 71 -9.73 -4.83 -2.51
C PHE A 71 -11.25 -4.98 -2.56
N CYS A 72 -11.91 -4.31 -3.52
CA CYS A 72 -13.36 -4.29 -3.64
C CYS A 72 -13.95 -5.69 -3.92
N GLU A 73 -13.25 -6.50 -4.72
CA GLU A 73 -13.67 -7.87 -5.03
C GLU A 73 -13.54 -8.77 -3.81
N VAL A 74 -12.41 -8.66 -3.10
CA VAL A 74 -12.08 -9.53 -1.98
C VAL A 74 -12.91 -9.22 -0.73
N ILE A 75 -13.11 -7.93 -0.39
CA ILE A 75 -13.91 -7.53 0.77
C ILE A 75 -15.36 -7.97 0.62
N SER A 76 -15.93 -7.85 -0.58
CA SER A 76 -17.30 -8.29 -0.84
C SER A 76 -17.49 -9.78 -0.51
N GLY A 77 -16.51 -10.63 -0.87
CA GLY A 77 -16.51 -12.05 -0.51
C GLY A 77 -16.25 -12.34 0.97
N ALA A 78 -15.61 -11.42 1.70
CA ALA A 78 -15.34 -11.57 3.13
C ALA A 78 -16.56 -11.23 4.02
N LEU A 79 -17.53 -10.48 3.49
CA LEU A 79 -18.74 -10.05 4.20
C LEU A 79 -19.87 -11.10 4.19
N THR A 80 -19.73 -12.16 3.40
CA THR A 80 -20.70 -13.28 3.29
C THR A 80 -20.33 -14.43 4.21
#